data_AF-A0A2S2P595-F1
#
_entry.id   AF-A0A2S2P595-F1
#
_cell.length_a   1.000
_cell.length_b   1.000
_cell.length_c   1.000
_cell.angle_alpha   90.00
_cell.angle_beta   90.00
_cell.angle_gamma   90.00
#
_symmetry.space_group_name_H-M   'P 1'
#
loop_
_entity.id
_entity.type
_entity.pdbx_description
1 polymer ?
#
loop_
_entity_poly.entity_id
_entity_poly.type
_entity_poly.pdbx_seq_one_letter_code
_entity_poly.pdbx_strand_id
1 'polypeptide(L)'
;SIIQIISRHSIVNGFVRIPPITWKMLQTPANIVDFNIPAIPIDVLQEMDVLKQFVSRLSVVGWNSKQQFEETWMTLLSVLVPSSETDIPKEEHISRIQVSWFSVLMIQKV
;
A
#
# COMPACT_ATOMS: atom_id res chain seq x y z
N SER A 1 16.03 12.85 7.57
CA SER A 1 15.51 14.23 7.66
C SER A 1 14.49 14.34 8.79
N ILE A 2 14.16 15.55 9.28
CA ILE A 2 13.12 15.75 10.32
C ILE A 2 11.78 15.13 9.90
N ILE A 3 11.44 15.24 8.60
CA ILE A 3 10.23 14.65 8.02
C ILE A 3 10.15 13.15 8.30
N GLN A 4 11.22 12.40 8.05
CA GLN A 4 11.25 10.95 8.30
C GLN A 4 11.08 10.60 9.79
N ILE A 5 11.63 11.40 10.69
CA ILE A 5 11.49 11.19 12.14
C ILE A 5 10.03 11.35 12.54
N ILE A 6 9.39 12.44 12.11
CA ILE A 6 7.98 12.71 12.39
C ILE A 6 7.08 11.64 11.76
N SER A 7 7.32 11.27 10.50
CA SER A 7 6.56 10.24 9.79
C SER A 7 6.59 8.86 10.44
N ARG A 8 7.59 8.59 11.29
CA ARG A 8 7.72 7.34 12.03
C ARG A 8 7.07 7.38 13.42
N HIS A 9 6.57 8.54 13.86
CA HIS A 9 5.83 8.64 15.12
C HIS A 9 4.49 7.89 15.04
N SER A 10 4.16 7.08 16.04
CA SER A 10 3.02 6.14 16.03
C SER A 10 1.68 6.78 15.66
N ILE A 11 1.42 7.99 16.14
CA ILE A 11 0.18 8.76 15.88
C ILE A 11 -0.01 9.07 14.38
N VAL A 12 1.07 9.37 13.66
CA VAL A 12 0.98 9.81 12.25
C VAL A 12 1.45 8.75 11.26
N ASN A 13 2.12 7.70 11.74
CA ASN A 13 2.74 6.70 10.88
C ASN A 13 1.71 5.97 10.00
N GLY A 14 0.54 5.66 10.55
CA GLY A 14 -0.58 5.15 9.75
C GLY A 14 -0.94 6.11 8.62
N PHE A 15 -1.09 7.41 8.91
CA PHE A 15 -1.56 8.43 7.97
C PHE A 15 -0.59 8.64 6.82
N VAL A 16 0.71 8.73 7.14
CA VAL A 16 1.73 9.05 6.13
C VAL A 16 1.85 7.94 5.08
N ARG A 17 1.56 6.69 5.47
CA ARG A 17 1.69 5.50 4.60
C ARG A 17 0.52 5.32 3.64
N ILE A 18 -0.60 6.02 3.85
CA ILE A 18 -1.75 5.99 2.94
C ILE A 18 -1.53 6.95 1.74
N PRO A 19 -1.64 6.47 0.50
CA PRO A 19 -1.65 7.31 -0.68
C PRO A 19 -2.81 8.32 -0.67
N PRO A 20 -2.60 9.60 -1.00
CA PRO A 20 -3.66 10.60 -0.99
C PRO A 20 -4.87 10.25 -1.85
N ILE A 21 -4.62 9.55 -2.96
CA ILE A 21 -5.64 9.09 -3.90
C ILE A 21 -6.65 8.12 -3.26
N THR A 22 -6.26 7.36 -2.23
CA THR A 22 -7.13 6.36 -1.59
C THR A 22 -7.96 6.92 -0.43
N TRP A 23 -7.69 8.14 0.05
CA TRP A 23 -8.45 8.72 1.18
C TRP A 23 -9.94 8.89 0.89
N LYS A 24 -10.32 9.09 -0.37
CA LYS A 24 -11.73 9.16 -0.76
C LYS A 24 -12.44 7.80 -0.74
N MET A 25 -11.67 6.71 -0.82
CA MET A 25 -12.17 5.32 -0.86
C MET A 25 -12.18 4.69 0.53
N LEU A 26 -11.20 5.05 1.37
CA LEU A 26 -11.16 4.64 2.77
C LEU A 26 -12.26 5.40 3.53
N GLN A 27 -13.18 4.67 4.15
CA GLN A 27 -14.14 5.28 5.06
C GLN A 27 -13.35 6.00 6.17
N THR A 28 -13.57 7.31 6.33
CA THR A 28 -12.93 8.07 7.40
C THR A 28 -13.35 7.47 8.74
N PRO A 29 -12.41 7.16 9.66
CA PRO A 29 -12.78 6.59 10.95
C PRO A 29 -13.79 7.52 11.63
N ALA A 30 -14.91 6.94 12.08
CA ALA A 30 -16.04 7.69 12.65
C ALA A 30 -15.65 8.49 13.90
N ASN A 31 -14.56 8.08 14.58
CA ASN A 31 -14.04 8.71 15.78
C ASN A 31 -12.62 9.24 15.52
N ILE A 32 -12.47 10.57 15.52
CA ILE A 32 -11.20 11.29 15.30
C ILE A 32 -10.11 10.95 16.35
N VAL A 33 -10.52 10.37 17.47
CA VAL A 33 -9.66 10.07 18.62
C VAL A 33 -8.81 8.82 18.41
N ASP A 34 -9.32 7.85 17.66
CA ASP A 34 -8.59 6.64 17.34
C ASP A 34 -7.95 6.84 15.96
N PHE A 35 -6.69 7.26 15.94
CA PHE A 35 -5.82 7.36 14.76
C PHE A 35 -5.55 5.99 14.08
N ASN A 36 -6.43 5.02 14.29
CA ASN A 36 -6.35 3.65 13.81
C ASN A 36 -6.86 3.62 12.37
N ILE A 37 -5.92 3.72 11.43
CA ILE A 37 -6.24 3.74 10.01
C ILE A 37 -6.46 2.32 9.51
N PRO A 38 -7.59 2.05 8.82
CA PRO A 38 -7.81 0.75 8.21
C PRO A 38 -6.73 0.45 7.17
N ALA A 39 -6.33 -0.82 7.08
CA ALA A 39 -5.46 -1.28 6.01
C ALA A 39 -6.08 -0.97 4.65
N ILE A 40 -5.25 -0.62 3.66
CA ILE A 40 -5.72 -0.37 2.30
C ILE A 40 -6.24 -1.70 1.72
N PRO A 41 -7.48 -1.74 1.20
CA PRO A 41 -8.00 -2.93 0.54
C PRO A 41 -7.08 -3.39 -0.61
N ILE A 42 -6.90 -4.71 -0.77
CA ILE A 42 -5.96 -5.26 -1.76
C ILE A 42 -6.40 -4.93 -3.20
N ASP A 43 -7.71 -4.93 -3.46
CA ASP A 43 -8.32 -4.51 -4.71
C ASP A 43 -7.94 -3.07 -5.08
N VAL A 44 -7.93 -2.15 -4.11
CA VAL A 44 -7.49 -0.76 -4.32
C VAL A 44 -5.98 -0.69 -4.62
N LEU A 45 -5.18 -1.59 -4.04
CA LEU A 45 -3.73 -1.68 -4.32
C LEU A 45 -3.41 -2.33 -5.67
N GLN A 46 -4.36 -3.01 -6.32
CA GLN A 46 -4.18 -3.51 -7.69
C GLN A 46 -4.18 -2.38 -8.72
N GLU A 47 -4.62 -1.17 -8.36
CA GLU A 47 -4.48 0.02 -9.20
C GLU A 47 -3.03 0.50 -9.23
N MET A 48 -2.42 0.51 -10.42
CA MET A 48 -0.99 0.82 -10.60
C MET A 48 -0.56 2.15 -9.98
N ASP A 49 -1.36 3.20 -10.12
CA ASP A 49 -1.02 4.52 -9.58
C ASP A 49 -1.11 4.58 -8.06
N VAL A 50 -2.00 3.78 -7.47
CA VAL A 50 -2.09 3.60 -6.02
C VAL A 50 -0.86 2.85 -5.52
N LEU A 51 -0.51 1.73 -6.15
CA LEU A 51 0.64 0.92 -5.79
C LEU A 51 1.94 1.72 -5.85
N LYS A 52 2.17 2.48 -6.92
CA LYS A 52 3.35 3.37 -7.07
C LYS A 52 3.44 4.39 -5.93
N GLN A 53 2.33 5.04 -5.58
CA GLN A 53 2.33 6.03 -4.49
C GLN A 53 2.55 5.38 -3.13
N PHE A 54 1.93 4.22 -2.89
CA PHE A 54 2.11 3.45 -1.66
C PHE A 54 3.58 3.09 -1.46
N VAL A 55 4.17 2.49 -2.48
CA VAL A 55 5.58 2.11 -2.52
C VAL A 55 6.54 3.29 -2.35
N SER A 56 6.28 4.40 -3.05
CA SER A 56 7.12 5.60 -2.97
C SER A 56 7.17 6.14 -1.53
N ARG A 57 6.03 6.14 -0.84
CA ARG A 57 5.94 6.55 0.57
C ARG A 57 6.72 5.62 1.48
N LEU A 58 6.60 4.31 1.29
CA LEU A 58 7.36 3.31 2.07
C LEU A 58 8.87 3.50 1.89
N SER A 59 9.31 3.77 0.66
CA SER A 59 10.73 3.98 0.34
C SER A 59 11.32 5.22 1.04
N VAL A 60 10.50 6.24 1.30
CA VAL A 60 10.93 7.47 2.00
C VAL A 60 10.88 7.30 3.52
N VAL A 61 9.83 6.69 4.05
CA VAL A 61 9.56 6.60 5.50
C VAL A 61 10.31 5.45 6.15
N GLY A 62 10.43 4.32 5.45
CA GLY A 62 10.96 3.07 5.97
C GLY A 62 10.00 2.36 6.93
N TRP A 63 10.56 1.52 7.80
CA TRP A 63 9.83 0.66 8.73
C TRP A 63 10.15 1.02 10.18
N ASN A 64 9.13 0.95 11.04
CA ASN A 64 9.27 1.14 12.48
C ASN A 64 9.59 -0.16 13.23
N SER A 65 9.25 -1.31 12.64
CA SER A 65 9.47 -2.63 13.24
C SER A 65 9.56 -3.72 12.18
N LYS A 66 10.10 -4.87 12.57
CA LYS A 66 10.08 -6.09 11.75
C LYS A 66 8.65 -6.51 11.40
N GLN A 67 7.74 -6.45 12.36
CA GLN A 67 6.32 -6.77 12.14
C GLN A 67 5.70 -5.88 11.05
N GLN A 68 5.96 -4.57 11.10
CA GLN A 68 5.43 -3.64 10.11
C GLN A 68 5.96 -3.95 8.69
N PHE A 69 7.23 -4.35 8.60
CA PHE A 69 7.81 -4.84 7.35
C PHE A 69 7.08 -6.10 6.87
N GLU A 70 6.90 -7.10 7.73
CA GLU A 70 6.22 -8.37 7.40
C GLU A 70 4.75 -8.16 6.96
N GLU A 71 3.99 -7.30 7.63
CA GLU A 71 2.63 -6.95 7.25
C GLU A 71 2.57 -6.31 5.86
N THR A 72 3.53 -5.42 5.58
CA THR A 72 3.58 -4.74 4.28
C THR A 72 4.08 -5.67 3.18
N TRP A 73 5.00 -6.56 3.52
CA TRP A 73 5.44 -7.64 2.63
C TRP A 73 4.29 -8.54 2.23
N MET A 74 3.50 -9.02 3.21
CA MET A 74 2.30 -9.82 2.96
C MET A 74 1.29 -9.07 2.10
N THR A 75 1.09 -7.77 2.36
CA THR A 75 0.22 -6.91 1.54
C THR A 75 0.68 -6.87 0.08
N LEU A 76 1.97 -6.66 -0.18
CA LEU A 76 2.53 -6.65 -1.54
C LEU A 76 2.42 -8.01 -2.23
N LEU A 77 2.62 -9.11 -1.49
CA LEU A 77 2.40 -10.46 -2.00
C LEU A 77 0.93 -10.70 -2.35
N SER A 78 -0.02 -10.21 -1.56
CA SER A 78 -1.45 -10.33 -1.86
C SER A 78 -1.85 -9.60 -3.14
N VAL A 79 -1.16 -8.53 -3.52
CA VAL A 79 -1.36 -7.85 -4.82
C VAL A 79 -0.97 -8.76 -6.00
N LEU A 80 -0.02 -9.68 -5.81
CA LEU A 80 0.39 -10.64 -6.84
C LEU A 80 -0.66 -11.72 -7.10
N VAL A 81 -1.52 -12.00 -6.12
CA VAL A 81 -2.53 -13.04 -6.24
C VAL A 81 -3.66 -12.53 -7.13
N PRO A 82 -3.95 -13.21 -8.27
CA PRO A 82 -5.08 -12.82 -9.10
C PRO A 82 -6.37 -12.95 -8.28
N SER A 83 -7.18 -11.90 -8.28
CA SER A 83 -8.58 -11.99 -7.89
C SER A 83 -9.23 -13.07 -8.76
N SER A 84 -9.93 -14.01 -8.13
CA SER A 84 -10.35 -15.31 -8.69
C SER A 84 -11.43 -15.24 -9.79
N GLU A 85 -11.45 -14.19 -10.59
CA GLU A 85 -12.43 -13.99 -11.66
C GLU A 85 -11.82 -14.37 -13.01
N THR A 86 -12.11 -15.60 -13.41
CA THR A 86 -11.86 -16.17 -14.74
C THR A 86 -12.76 -15.51 -15.78
N ASP A 87 -12.40 -14.32 -16.27
CA ASP A 87 -12.59 -13.84 -17.67
C ASP A 87 -12.07 -12.39 -17.79
N ILE A 88 -10.77 -12.21 -17.58
CA ILE A 88 -10.14 -10.88 -17.58
C ILE A 88 -9.87 -10.45 -19.04
N PRO A 89 -10.37 -9.29 -19.51
CA PRO A 89 -10.05 -8.76 -20.84
C PRO A 89 -8.54 -8.63 -21.05
N LYS A 90 -8.06 -8.82 -22.30
CA LYS A 90 -6.62 -8.80 -22.63
C LYS A 90 -5.89 -7.53 -22.18
N GLU A 91 -6.57 -6.39 -22.20
CA GLU A 91 -6.03 -5.08 -21.77
C GLU A 91 -5.82 -5.03 -20.26
N GLU A 92 -6.77 -5.55 -19.48
CA GLU A 92 -6.65 -5.65 -18.03
C GLU A 92 -5.59 -6.68 -17.62
N HIS A 93 -5.35 -7.71 -18.44
CA HIS A 93 -4.27 -8.67 -18.24
C HIS A 93 -2.88 -8.01 -18.32
N ILE A 94 -2.64 -7.09 -19.27
CA ILE A 94 -1.37 -6.34 -19.36
C ILE A 94 -1.18 -5.47 -18.11
N SER A 95 -2.22 -4.75 -17.69
CA SER A 95 -2.19 -3.93 -16.47
C SER A 95 -1.85 -4.78 -15.23
N ARG A 96 -2.47 -5.95 -15.08
CA ARG A 96 -2.18 -6.89 -13.97
C ARG A 96 -0.75 -7.41 -14.00
N ILE A 97 -0.22 -7.75 -15.16
CA ILE A 97 1.19 -8.15 -15.30
C ILE A 97 2.13 -7.03 -14.87
N GLN A 98 1.84 -5.78 -15.25
CA GLN A 98 2.65 -4.63 -14.85
C GLN A 98 2.61 -4.40 -13.34
N VAL A 99 1.42 -4.48 -12.72
CA VAL A 99 1.23 -4.34 -11.27
C VAL A 99 1.98 -5.43 -10.53
N SER A 100 1.85 -6.68 -10.97
CA SER A 100 2.55 -7.83 -10.42
C SER A 100 4.07 -7.68 -10.52
N TRP A 101 4.58 -7.33 -11.71
CA TRP A 101 6.00 -7.04 -11.92
C TRP A 101 6.51 -5.94 -10.99
N PHE A 102 5.76 -4.86 -10.85
CA PHE A 102 6.14 -3.74 -9.99
C PHE A 102 6.18 -4.17 -8.52
N SER A 103 5.17 -4.89 -8.04
CA SER A 103 5.17 -5.46 -6.67
C SER A 103 6.38 -6.36 -6.41
N VAL A 104 6.74 -7.25 -7.36
CA VAL A 104 7.94 -8.10 -7.26
C VAL A 104 9.23 -7.28 -7.21
N LEU A 105 9.37 -6.27 -8.07
CA LEU A 105 10.52 -5.37 -8.06
C LEU A 105 10.67 -4.66 -6.71
N MET A 106 9.55 -4.29 -6.09
CA MET A 106 9.57 -3.60 -4.81
C MET A 106 9.93 -4.51 -3.66
N ILE A 107 9.42 -5.73 -3.64
CA ILE A 107 9.87 -6.81 -2.75
C ILE A 107 11.41 -6.92 -2.75
N GLN A 108 12.07 -6.83 -3.90
CA GLN A 108 13.53 -6.94 -3.98
C GLN A 108 14.30 -5.68 -3.52
N LYS A 109 13.63 -4.53 -3.41
CA LYS A 109 14.24 -3.24 -3.06
C LYS A 109 14.12 -2.88 -1.58
N VAL A 110 13.30 -3.62 -0.84
CA VAL A 110 13.09 -3.43 0.60
C VAL A 110 14.02 -4.33 1.39
#